data_AF-A0A151BJE5-F1
#
_entry.id   AF-A0A151BJE5-F1
#
_cell.length_a   1.000
_cell.length_b   1.000
_cell.length_c   1.000
_cell.angle_alpha   90.00
_cell.angle_beta   90.00
_cell.angle_gamma   90.00
#
_symmetry.space_group_name_H-M   'P 1'
#
loop_
_entity.id
_entity.type
_entity.pdbx_description
1 polymer ?
#
loop_
_entity_poly.entity_id
_entity_poly.type
_entity_poly.pdbx_seq_one_letter_code
_entity_poly.pdbx_strand_id
1 'polypeptide(L)' 'MIWRGKPVIFDVSQAVPLEHPNADQFLMRDIENINRYFRRLGVEVQASEEIFRRITGASAIR' A
#
# COMPACT_ATOMS: atom_id res chain seq x y z
N MET A 1 8.45 -11.66 0.01
CA MET A 1 9.14 -12.89 -0.46
C MET A 1 9.31 -12.81 -1.98
N ILE A 2 10.38 -13.40 -2.51
CA ILE A 2 10.65 -13.46 -3.96
C ILE A 2 10.56 -14.90 -4.42
N TRP A 3 9.72 -15.19 -5.43
CA TRP A 3 9.63 -16.51 -6.06
C TRP A 3 9.79 -16.36 -7.56
N ARG A 4 10.69 -17.15 -8.16
CA ARG A 4 11.05 -17.07 -9.60
C ARG A 4 11.34 -15.63 -10.07
N GLY A 5 12.07 -14.88 -9.25
CA GLY A 5 12.46 -13.49 -9.56
C GLY A 5 11.33 -12.46 -9.46
N LYS A 6 10.14 -12.82 -8.96
CA LYS A 6 9.00 -11.91 -8.81
C LYS A 6 8.54 -11.82 -7.35
N PRO A 7 8.03 -10.65 -6.90
CA PRO A 7 7.42 -10.55 -5.59
C PRO A 7 6.14 -11.39 -5.51
N VAL A 8 5.96 -12.07 -4.38
CA VAL A 8 4.73 -12.81 -4.06
C VAL A 8 4.15 -12.22 -2.78
N ILE A 9 2.84 -11.95 -2.82
CA ILE A 9 2.03 -11.52 -1.68
C ILE A 9 1.41 -12.78 -1.06
N PHE A 10 1.54 -12.91 0.26
CA PHE A 10 1.05 -14.05 1.04
C PHE A 10 0.65 -13.54 2.44
N ASP A 11 0.10 -14.43 3.26
CA ASP A 11 -0.48 -14.09 4.58
C ASP A 11 -1.60 -13.05 4.48
N VAL A 12 -2.61 -13.37 3.67
CA VAL A 12 -3.82 -12.54 3.50
C VAL A 12 -4.91 -12.89 4.53
N SER A 13 -4.55 -13.60 5.59
CA SER A 13 -5.49 -14.07 6.62
C SER A 13 -6.16 -12.93 7.39
N GLN A 14 -5.52 -11.76 7.42
CA GLN A 14 -6.00 -10.53 8.06
C GLN A 14 -6.48 -9.46 7.05
N ALA A 15 -6.66 -9.82 5.78
CA ALA A 15 -7.25 -8.91 4.80
C ALA A 15 -8.73 -8.63 5.14
N VAL A 16 -9.18 -7.41 4.88
CA VAL A 16 -10.56 -6.97 5.17
C VAL A 16 -11.31 -6.57 3.90
N PRO A 17 -12.65 -6.68 3.87
CA PRO A 17 -13.46 -6.13 2.79
C PRO A 17 -13.41 -4.59 2.80
N LEU A 18 -13.79 -3.96 1.68
CA LEU A 18 -13.74 -2.51 1.52
C LEU A 18 -14.71 -1.78 2.47
N GLU A 19 -15.81 -2.44 2.84
CA GLU A 19 -16.83 -1.92 3.76
C GLU A 19 -16.38 -1.93 5.22
N HIS A 20 -15.22 -2.52 5.53
CA HIS A 20 -14.71 -2.53 6.89
C HIS A 20 -14.43 -1.08 7.35
N PRO A 21 -14.83 -0.69 8.58
CA PRO A 21 -14.73 0.70 9.05
C PRO A 21 -13.29 1.25 9.03
N ASN A 22 -12.29 0.38 9.06
CA ASN A 22 -10.87 0.75 9.04
C ASN A 22 -10.15 0.40 7.72
N ALA A 23 -10.86 0.08 6.64
CA ALA A 23 -10.23 -0.36 5.38
C ALA A 23 -9.22 0.67 4.85
N ASP A 24 -9.59 1.95 4.80
CA ASP A 24 -8.72 3.04 4.35
C ASP A 24 -7.50 3.23 5.25
N GLN A 25 -7.69 3.13 6.57
CA GLN A 25 -6.60 3.26 7.53
C GLN A 25 -5.59 2.10 7.38
N PHE A 26 -6.07 0.88 7.17
CA PHE A 26 -5.21 -0.28 6.94
C PHE A 26 -4.45 -0.16 5.61
N LEU A 27 -5.11 0.27 4.54
CA LEU A 27 -4.44 0.54 3.26
C LEU A 27 -3.36 1.62 3.38
N MET A 28 -3.65 2.73 4.07
CA MET A 28 -2.66 3.80 4.29
C MET A 28 -1.43 3.27 5.04
N ARG A 29 -1.64 2.45 6.08
CA ARG A 29 -0.56 1.82 6.84
C ARG A 29 0.29 0.89 5.96
N ASP A 30 -0.34 0.12 5.07
CA ASP A 30 0.39 -0.76 4.14
C ASP A 30 1.25 0.02 3.17
N ILE A 31 0.71 1.12 2.60
CA ILE A 31 1.46 2.04 1.74
C ILE A 31 2.67 2.61 2.48
N GLU A 32 2.49 3.10 3.71
CA GLU A 32 3.59 3.64 4.52
C GLU A 32 4.67 2.61 4.82
N ASN A 33 4.28 1.36 5.09
CA ASN A 33 5.21 0.27 5.34
C ASN A 33 6.06 -0.06 4.11
N ILE A 34 5.42 -0.13 2.93
CA ILE A 34 6.11 -0.36 1.66
C ILE A 34 7.06 0.81 1.35
N ASN A 35 6.59 2.05 1.47
CA ASN A 35 7.42 3.24 1.29
C ASN A 35 8.63 3.26 2.23
N ARG A 36 8.42 2.92 3.50
CA ARG A 36 9.50 2.84 4.50
C ARG A 36 10.55 1.80 4.13
N TYR A 37 10.13 0.65 3.62
CA TYR A 37 11.04 -0.40 3.13
C TYR A 37 11.90 0.11 1.98
N PHE A 38 11.30 0.66 0.92
CA PHE A 38 12.04 1.12 -0.25
C PHE A 38 12.91 2.35 0.00
N ARG A 39 12.43 3.28 0.84
CA ARG A 39 13.23 4.44 1.25
C ARG A 39 14.53 4.04 1.95
N ARG A 40 14.49 2.98 2.79
CA ARG A 40 15.70 2.44 3.45
C ARG A 40 16.71 1.85 2.46
N LEU A 41 16.27 1.48 1.26
CA LEU A 41 17.12 0.99 0.17
C LEU A 41 17.61 2.13 -0.75
N GLY A 42 17.32 3.40 -0.42
CA GLY A 42 17.72 4.56 -1.22
C GLY A 42 16.83 4.82 -2.43
N VAL A 43 15.66 4.17 -2.53
CA VAL A 43 14.69 4.42 -3.61
C VAL A 43 13.90 5.68 -3.28
N GLU A 44 13.79 6.59 -4.25
CA GLU A 44 12.82 7.68 -4.19
C GLU A 44 11.39 7.12 -4.27
N VAL A 45 10.57 7.46 -3.28
CA VAL A 45 9.20 6.96 -3.16
C VAL A 45 8.19 8.11 -3.27
N GLN A 46 7.03 7.83 -3.85
CA GLN A 46 5.94 8.80 -3.95
C GLN A 46 5.30 9.05 -2.56
N ALA A 47 4.60 10.19 -2.41
CA ALA A 47 3.87 10.49 -1.18
C ALA A 47 2.77 9.45 -0.93
N SER A 48 2.59 9.00 0.31
CA SER A 48 1.62 7.94 0.65
C SER A 48 0.20 8.31 0.24
N GLU A 49 -0.20 9.57 0.39
CA GLU A 49 -1.50 10.08 -0.03
C GLU A 49 -1.72 10.01 -1.55
N GLU A 50 -0.68 10.25 -2.35
CA GLU A 50 -0.74 10.16 -3.80
C GLU A 50 -0.93 8.71 -4.25
N ILE A 51 -0.19 7.78 -3.64
CA ILE A 51 -0.34 6.34 -3.86
C ILE A 51 -1.75 5.89 -3.46
N PHE A 52 -2.23 6.33 -2.28
CA PHE A 52 -3.57 6.02 -1.79
C PHE A 52 -4.64 6.45 -2.80
N ARG A 53 -4.62 7.72 -3.25
CA ARG A 53 -5.55 8.23 -4.26
C ARG A 53 -5.50 7.43 -5.57
N ARG A 54 -4.30 7.05 -6.01
CA ARG A 54 -4.10 6.24 -7.22
C ARG A 54 -4.71 4.84 -7.08
N ILE A 55 -4.57 4.20 -5.92
CA ILE A 55 -5.12 2.86 -5.66
C ILE A 55 -6.64 2.90 -5.56
N THR A 56 -7.20 3.86 -4.82
CA THR A 56 -8.65 3.95 -4.59
C THR A 56 -9.41 4.56 -5.76
N GLY A 57 -8.72 5.10 -6.77
CA GLY A 57 -9.36 5.79 -7.89
C GLY A 57 -10.04 7.09 -7.49
N ALA A 58 -9.78 7.59 -6.27
CA ALA A 58 -10.26 8.89 -5.81
C ALA A 58 -9.62 9.98 -6.68
N SER A 59 -10.35 10.45 -7.69
CA SER A 59 -10.00 11.65 -8.44
C SER A 59 -9.84 12.80 -7.44
N ALA A 60 -8.76 13.56 -7.55
CA ALA A 60 -8.38 14.63 -6.64
C ALA A 60 -9.60 15.36 -6.04
N ILE A 61 -9.66 15.46 -4.71
CA ILE A 61 -10.58 16.37 -4.02
C ILE A 61 -10.31 17.75 -4.64
N ARG A 62 -11.27 18.25 -5.44
CA ARG A 62 -11.28 19.63 -5.91
C ARG A 62 -11.54 20.57 -4.74
#